data_AF-A0AAV9XBM8-F1
#
_entry.id   AF-A0AAV9XBM8-F1
#
_cell.length_a   1.000
_cell.length_b   1.000
_cell.length_c   1.000
_cell.angle_alpha   90.00
_cell.angle_beta   90.00
_cell.angle_gamma   90.00
#
_symmetry.space_group_name_H-M   'P 1'
#
loop_
_entity.id
_entity.type
_entity.pdbx_description
1 polymer ?
#
loop_
_entity_poly.entity_id
_entity_poly.type
_entity_poly.pdbx_seq_one_letter_code
_entity_poly.pdbx_strand_id
1 'polypeptide(L)'
;MVGRRHIHQAIHSRMMKRNADDDVVQWDQIVSTLVMELKNEVASFYGNEGSDLEKQYPGFDYHDEKIRARLSRWPWHRSFFKAIDYLSLSESEIDSVVTWWGTARERKQFERRTGTTIKDTTGDDIPTWEEVQRMNLERKQHADAVKDRMLAYGIQQEEVDSILSQADRLALQESLQQAARQSQATAALMARGFRLEPVYGVAREG
;
A
#
# COMPACT_ATOMS: atom_id res chain seq x y z
N MET A 1 14.34 11.40 -32.66
CA MET A 1 14.16 11.74 -31.23
C MET A 1 12.86 12.51 -31.09
N VAL A 2 11.78 11.83 -30.72
CA VAL A 2 10.52 12.51 -30.38
C VAL A 2 10.78 13.29 -29.09
N GLY A 3 10.67 14.62 -29.12
CA GLY A 3 10.95 15.44 -27.95
C GLY A 3 10.00 15.11 -26.80
N ARG A 4 10.49 15.08 -25.55
CA ARG A 4 9.71 14.74 -24.33
C ARG A 4 8.35 15.46 -24.24
N ARG A 5 8.30 16.71 -24.73
CA ARG A 5 7.06 17.52 -24.81
C ARG A 5 5.96 16.86 -25.65
N HIS A 6 6.31 16.16 -26.73
CA HIS A 6 5.35 15.46 -27.58
C HIS A 6 4.78 14.20 -26.89
N ILE A 7 5.58 13.52 -26.08
CA ILE A 7 5.15 12.31 -25.35
C ILE A 7 4.13 12.70 -24.26
N HIS A 8 4.39 13.77 -23.51
CA HIS A 8 3.46 14.27 -22.49
C HIS A 8 2.11 14.64 -23.12
N GLN A 9 2.13 15.34 -24.26
CA GLN A 9 0.92 15.73 -24.98
C GLN A 9 0.15 14.52 -25.55
N ALA A 10 0.86 13.50 -26.06
CA ALA A 10 0.23 12.28 -26.56
C ALA A 10 -0.49 11.51 -25.44
N ILE A 11 0.16 11.35 -24.29
CA ILE A 11 -0.43 10.70 -23.11
C ILE A 11 -1.61 11.53 -22.59
N HIS A 12 -1.41 12.83 -22.42
CA HIS A 12 -2.45 13.78 -21.98
C HIS A 12 -3.70 13.69 -22.85
N SER A 13 -3.54 13.80 -24.18
CA SER A 13 -4.64 13.69 -25.13
C SER A 13 -5.38 12.35 -25.00
N ARG A 14 -4.64 11.26 -24.76
CA ARG A 14 -5.25 9.94 -24.60
C ARG A 14 -6.01 9.78 -23.28
N MET A 15 -5.49 10.33 -22.19
CA MET A 15 -6.15 10.31 -20.89
C MET A 15 -7.44 11.16 -20.91
N MET A 16 -7.40 12.35 -21.53
CA MET A 16 -8.54 13.26 -21.58
C MET A 16 -9.65 12.82 -22.53
N LYS A 17 -9.32 12.10 -23.62
CA LYS A 17 -10.34 11.48 -24.49
C LYS A 17 -11.26 10.50 -23.74
N ARG A 18 -10.86 10.03 -22.55
CA ARG A 18 -11.70 9.19 -21.68
C ARG A 18 -12.65 10.00 -20.78
N ASN A 19 -12.33 11.26 -20.50
CA ASN A 19 -13.05 12.13 -19.57
C ASN A 19 -13.64 13.32 -20.35
N ALA A 20 -14.51 13.04 -21.32
CA ALA A 20 -14.98 14.00 -22.32
C ALA A 20 -15.76 15.23 -21.78
N ASP A 21 -15.93 15.35 -20.46
CA ASP A 21 -16.73 16.37 -19.77
C ASP A 21 -15.93 17.22 -18.76
N ASP A 22 -14.63 16.97 -18.60
CA ASP A 22 -13.78 17.73 -17.66
C ASP A 22 -13.04 18.87 -18.38
N ASP A 23 -12.98 20.04 -17.73
CA ASP A 23 -12.10 21.17 -18.07
C ASP A 23 -10.69 20.66 -18.45
N VAL A 24 -10.01 21.33 -19.39
CA VAL A 24 -8.68 20.93 -19.88
C VAL A 24 -7.67 20.88 -18.71
N VAL A 25 -7.56 19.72 -18.06
CA VAL A 25 -6.70 19.51 -16.90
C VAL A 25 -5.25 19.63 -17.36
N GLN A 26 -4.49 20.53 -16.76
CA GLN A 26 -3.08 20.71 -17.12
C GLN A 26 -2.26 19.47 -16.74
N TRP A 27 -1.17 19.21 -17.48
CA TRP A 27 -0.30 18.07 -17.22
C TRP A 27 0.21 18.04 -15.77
N ASP A 28 0.58 19.20 -15.22
CA ASP A 28 1.07 19.31 -13.83
C ASP A 28 0.01 18.90 -12.80
N GLN A 29 -1.27 19.12 -13.11
CA GLN A 29 -2.37 18.70 -12.26
C GLN A 29 -2.58 17.18 -12.32
N ILE A 30 -2.46 16.57 -13.51
CA ILE A 30 -2.45 15.10 -13.65
C ILE A 30 -1.32 14.49 -12.82
N VAL A 31 -0.10 15.04 -12.94
CA VAL A 31 1.06 14.57 -12.19
C VAL A 31 0.83 14.71 -10.68
N SER A 32 0.25 15.82 -10.23
CA SER A 32 -0.09 16.03 -8.82
C SER A 32 -1.09 14.98 -8.32
N THR A 33 -2.09 14.64 -9.12
CA THR A 33 -3.06 13.59 -8.79
C THR A 33 -2.42 12.20 -8.76
N LEU A 34 -1.54 11.88 -9.72
CA LEU A 34 -0.77 10.63 -9.70
C LEU A 34 0.08 10.54 -8.42
N VAL A 35 0.81 11.58 -8.06
CA VAL A 35 1.61 11.61 -6.82
C VAL A 35 0.73 11.40 -5.58
N MET A 36 -0.46 11.99 -5.53
CA MET A 36 -1.39 11.79 -4.42
C MET A 36 -1.87 10.34 -4.33
N GLU A 37 -2.18 9.69 -5.46
CA GLU A 37 -2.53 8.26 -5.50
C GLU A 37 -1.36 7.39 -5.00
N LEU A 38 -0.12 7.69 -5.41
CA LEU A 38 1.06 6.98 -4.90
C LEU A 38 1.24 7.14 -3.39
N LYS A 39 1.02 8.34 -2.84
CA LYS A 39 1.08 8.57 -1.39
C LYS A 39 0.04 7.74 -0.65
N ASN A 40 -1.17 7.66 -1.18
CA ASN A 40 -2.23 6.83 -0.60
C ASN A 40 -1.88 5.34 -0.68
N GLU A 41 -1.23 4.90 -1.76
CA GLU A 41 -0.76 3.52 -1.90
C GLU A 41 0.32 3.17 -0.87
N VAL A 42 1.29 4.08 -0.68
CA VAL A 42 2.35 3.94 0.33
C VAL A 42 1.73 3.90 1.72
N ALA A 43 0.82 4.82 2.05
CA ALA A 43 0.15 4.86 3.34
C ALA A 43 -0.69 3.60 3.61
N SER A 44 -1.35 3.05 2.58
CA SER A 44 -2.13 1.82 2.70
C SER A 44 -1.26 0.57 2.90
N PHE A 45 0.00 0.59 2.46
CA PHE A 45 0.86 -0.58 2.43
C PHE A 45 1.85 -0.63 3.60
N TYR A 46 2.46 0.50 3.91
CA TYR A 46 3.40 0.62 5.03
C TYR A 46 2.74 1.11 6.32
N GLY A 47 1.43 1.36 6.30
CA GLY A 47 0.67 1.93 7.42
C GLY A 47 0.97 3.41 7.70
N ASN A 48 0.18 4.00 8.60
CA ASN A 48 0.50 5.28 9.22
C ASN A 48 1.52 5.02 10.34
N GLU A 49 2.65 5.72 10.28
CA GLU A 49 3.75 5.79 11.26
C GLU A 49 5.04 5.12 10.81
N GLY A 50 6.08 5.95 10.63
CA GLY A 50 7.45 5.58 10.27
C GLY A 50 8.05 6.56 9.27
N SER A 51 9.09 7.30 9.66
CA SER A 51 9.89 8.14 8.77
C SER A 51 10.92 7.32 7.98
N ASP A 52 10.60 6.06 7.68
CA ASP A 52 11.53 5.14 7.03
C ASP A 52 11.82 5.60 5.60
N LEU A 53 13.08 5.47 5.19
CA LEU A 53 13.52 5.90 3.86
C LEU A 53 12.76 5.16 2.74
N GLU A 54 12.31 3.94 3.00
CA GLU A 54 11.48 3.15 2.08
C GLU A 54 10.09 3.78 1.85
N LYS A 55 9.49 4.43 2.85
CA LYS A 55 8.21 5.16 2.69
C LYS A 55 8.41 6.48 1.95
N GLN A 56 9.57 7.12 2.12
CA GLN A 56 9.91 8.37 1.44
C GLN A 56 10.31 8.16 -0.02
N TYR A 57 10.93 7.01 -0.32
CA TYR A 57 11.43 6.65 -1.65
C TYR A 57 11.05 5.20 -1.99
N PRO A 58 9.76 4.91 -2.21
CA PRO A 58 9.29 3.55 -2.48
C PRO A 58 9.91 2.97 -3.76
N GLY A 59 10.13 3.81 -4.78
CA GLY A 59 10.85 3.40 -5.98
C GLY A 59 10.04 2.49 -6.89
N PHE A 60 8.74 2.75 -7.03
CA PHE A 60 7.86 1.98 -7.90
C PHE A 60 8.37 1.96 -9.35
N ASP A 61 8.62 0.74 -9.86
CA ASP A 61 9.03 0.51 -11.23
C ASP A 61 7.79 0.32 -12.11
N TYR A 62 7.63 1.18 -13.11
CA TYR A 62 6.47 1.17 -14.01
C TYR A 62 6.62 0.12 -15.11
N HIS A 63 7.76 -0.56 -15.20
CA HIS A 63 7.97 -1.70 -16.09
C HIS A 63 7.52 -3.02 -15.46
N ASP A 64 7.51 -3.11 -14.13
CA ASP A 64 7.09 -4.33 -13.43
C ASP A 64 5.56 -4.47 -13.46
N GLU A 65 5.08 -5.54 -14.09
CA GLU A 65 3.66 -5.88 -14.19
C GLU A 65 2.98 -5.96 -12.82
N LYS A 66 3.67 -6.42 -11.77
CA LYS A 66 3.10 -6.51 -10.41
C LYS A 66 2.79 -5.12 -9.85
N ILE A 67 3.74 -4.20 -10.01
CA ILE A 67 3.58 -2.81 -9.57
C ILE A 67 2.50 -2.11 -10.41
N ARG A 68 2.49 -2.33 -11.73
CA ARG A 68 1.43 -1.80 -12.60
C ARG A 68 0.05 -2.33 -12.21
N ALA A 69 -0.08 -3.61 -11.91
CA ALA A 69 -1.34 -4.21 -11.48
C ALA A 69 -1.81 -3.63 -10.14
N ARG A 70 -0.88 -3.47 -9.19
CA ARG A 70 -1.14 -2.84 -7.90
C ARG A 70 -1.62 -1.40 -8.04
N LEU A 71 -0.87 -0.58 -8.77
CA LEU A 71 -1.20 0.83 -9.02
C LEU A 71 -2.45 1.01 -9.89
N SER A 72 -2.81 0.02 -10.71
CA SER A 72 -4.04 0.02 -11.51
C SER A 72 -5.33 -0.02 -10.67
N ARG A 73 -5.24 -0.23 -9.35
CA ARG A 73 -6.33 0.01 -8.41
C ARG A 73 -6.81 1.46 -8.46
N TRP A 74 -5.89 2.41 -8.68
CA TRP A 74 -6.19 3.83 -8.69
C TRP A 74 -6.64 4.33 -10.08
N PRO A 75 -7.67 5.19 -10.19
CA PRO A 75 -8.25 5.58 -11.47
C PRO A 75 -7.29 6.31 -12.41
N TRP A 76 -6.45 7.21 -11.90
CA TRP A 76 -5.54 8.00 -12.74
C TRP A 76 -4.36 7.16 -13.21
N HIS A 77 -3.75 6.35 -12.34
CA HIS A 77 -2.73 5.37 -12.76
C HIS A 77 -3.26 4.37 -13.78
N ARG A 78 -4.46 3.81 -13.58
CA ARG A 78 -5.10 2.91 -14.56
C ARG A 78 -5.25 3.58 -15.93
N SER A 79 -5.62 4.87 -15.94
CA SER A 79 -5.78 5.63 -17.19
C SER A 79 -4.43 5.89 -17.85
N PHE A 80 -3.43 6.21 -17.05
CA PHE A 80 -2.05 6.45 -17.49
C PHE A 80 -1.43 5.19 -18.11
N PHE A 81 -1.53 4.03 -17.44
CA PHE A 81 -1.04 2.76 -17.99
C PHE A 81 -1.73 2.38 -19.29
N LYS A 82 -3.06 2.53 -19.37
CA LYS A 82 -3.79 2.31 -20.62
C LYS A 82 -3.34 3.25 -21.74
N ALA A 83 -3.00 4.50 -21.42
CA ALA A 83 -2.48 5.45 -22.40
C ALA A 83 -1.09 5.04 -22.90
N ILE A 84 -0.20 4.61 -22.00
CA ILE A 84 1.12 4.07 -22.34
C ILE A 84 0.99 2.85 -23.25
N ASP A 85 0.19 1.86 -22.84
CA ASP A 85 0.03 0.60 -23.60
C ASP A 85 -0.55 0.87 -24.99
N TYR A 86 -1.53 1.77 -25.09
CA TYR A 86 -2.12 2.15 -26.35
C TYR A 86 -1.13 2.85 -27.29
N LEU A 87 -0.23 3.67 -26.74
CA LEU A 87 0.81 4.37 -27.50
C LEU A 87 2.03 3.46 -27.78
N SER A 88 2.08 2.27 -27.18
CA SER A 88 3.20 1.33 -27.29
C SER A 88 4.55 1.99 -27.01
N LEU A 89 4.59 2.84 -25.97
CA LEU A 89 5.81 3.55 -25.60
C LEU A 89 6.88 2.57 -25.11
N SER A 90 8.13 2.82 -25.51
CA SER A 90 9.28 2.08 -25.02
C SER A 90 9.60 2.40 -23.56
N GLU A 91 10.33 1.52 -22.89
CA GLU A 91 10.79 1.70 -21.51
C GLU A 91 11.52 3.05 -21.33
N SER A 92 12.41 3.38 -22.26
CA SER A 92 13.15 4.65 -22.24
C SER A 92 12.26 5.89 -22.36
N GLU A 93 11.15 5.78 -23.08
CA GLU A 93 10.17 6.85 -23.23
C GLU A 93 9.35 7.00 -21.96
N ILE A 94 8.95 5.89 -21.34
CA ILE A 94 8.27 5.87 -20.04
C ILE A 94 9.15 6.52 -18.97
N ASP A 95 10.42 6.11 -18.87
CA ASP A 95 11.41 6.70 -17.95
C ASP A 95 11.62 8.20 -18.17
N SER A 96 11.43 8.68 -19.40
CA SER A 96 11.55 10.09 -19.74
C SER A 96 10.38 10.93 -19.21
N VAL A 97 9.20 10.32 -19.04
CA VAL A 97 7.95 10.95 -18.58
C VAL A 97 7.80 10.85 -17.07
N VAL A 98 8.16 9.68 -16.51
CA VAL A 98 7.97 9.34 -15.10
C VAL A 98 9.08 9.98 -14.27
N THR A 99 8.90 11.27 -13.93
CA THR A 99 9.88 12.08 -13.17
C THR A 99 9.37 12.56 -11.82
N TRP A 100 8.24 12.04 -11.35
CA TRP A 100 7.61 12.46 -10.11
C TRP A 100 7.98 11.57 -8.92
N TRP A 101 7.57 12.01 -7.73
CA TRP A 101 7.81 11.36 -6.45
C TRP A 101 7.29 9.92 -6.41
N GLY A 102 8.04 9.02 -5.78
CA GLY A 102 7.68 7.62 -5.56
C GLY A 102 8.14 6.65 -6.65
N THR A 103 8.78 7.16 -7.71
CA THR A 103 9.18 6.36 -8.88
C THR A 103 10.60 5.81 -8.73
N ALA A 104 10.91 4.71 -9.41
CA ALA A 104 12.24 4.10 -9.39
C ALA A 104 13.37 5.09 -9.76
N ARG A 105 13.05 6.05 -10.64
CA ARG A 105 13.99 7.10 -11.05
C ARG A 105 14.37 8.03 -9.89
N GLU A 106 13.39 8.44 -9.07
CA GLU A 106 13.64 9.29 -7.90
C GLU A 106 14.51 8.55 -6.87
N ARG A 107 14.18 7.29 -6.56
CA ARG A 107 14.97 6.45 -5.65
C ARG A 107 16.43 6.34 -6.11
N LYS A 108 16.65 5.98 -7.38
CA LYS A 108 18.01 5.90 -7.97
C LYS A 108 18.77 7.23 -7.88
N GLN A 109 18.09 8.35 -8.07
CA GLN A 109 18.71 9.67 -7.97
C GLN A 109 19.09 10.01 -6.52
N PHE A 110 18.25 9.64 -5.55
CA PHE A 110 18.55 9.78 -4.14
C PHE A 110 19.77 8.94 -3.75
N GLU A 111 19.77 7.64 -4.07
CA GLU A 111 20.86 6.70 -3.74
C GLU A 111 22.20 7.15 -4.33
N ARG A 112 22.19 7.64 -5.58
CA ARG A 112 23.39 8.21 -6.22
C ARG A 112 23.91 9.46 -5.51
N ARG A 113 23.03 10.29 -4.95
CA ARG A 113 23.39 11.56 -4.31
C ARG A 113 23.88 11.34 -2.88
N THR A 114 23.27 10.43 -2.14
CA THR A 114 23.60 10.18 -0.72
C THR A 114 24.61 9.06 -0.53
N GLY A 115 24.80 8.18 -1.52
CA GLY A 115 25.60 6.97 -1.40
C GLY A 115 24.94 5.90 -0.52
N THR A 116 23.71 6.13 -0.04
CA THR A 116 22.96 5.20 0.78
C THR A 116 22.06 4.37 -0.10
N THR A 117 22.18 3.04 -0.05
CA THR A 117 21.22 2.13 -0.71
C THR A 117 20.00 2.01 0.18
N ILE A 118 18.81 2.28 -0.37
CA ILE A 118 17.57 2.08 0.37
C ILE A 118 17.31 0.58 0.38
N LYS A 119 17.20 -0.03 1.57
CA LYS A 119 16.83 -1.43 1.72
C LYS A 119 15.31 -1.54 1.59
N ASP A 120 14.85 -2.44 0.73
CA ASP A 120 13.45 -2.82 0.64
C ASP A 120 13.17 -3.79 1.79
N THR A 121 12.36 -3.37 2.76
CA THR A 121 11.89 -4.24 3.85
C THR A 121 10.47 -4.75 3.57
N THR A 122 9.94 -4.49 2.37
CA THR A 122 8.67 -5.02 1.92
C THR A 122 8.67 -6.56 2.01
N GLY A 123 7.89 -7.07 2.96
CA GLY A 123 7.76 -8.51 3.18
C GLY A 123 8.64 -9.08 4.30
N ASP A 124 9.53 -8.29 4.91
CA ASP A 124 10.30 -8.72 6.10
C ASP A 124 9.36 -9.00 7.30
N ASP A 125 8.21 -8.32 7.37
CA ASP A 125 7.18 -8.54 8.39
C ASP A 125 6.23 -9.71 8.08
N ILE A 126 6.31 -10.30 6.88
CA ILE A 126 5.46 -11.44 6.52
C ILE A 126 6.16 -12.71 7.00
N PRO A 127 5.60 -13.43 7.98
CA PRO A 127 6.22 -14.66 8.45
C PRO A 127 6.31 -15.66 7.30
N THR A 128 7.47 -16.29 7.19
CA THR A 128 7.74 -17.36 6.24
C THR A 128 6.74 -18.50 6.48
N TRP A 129 6.44 -19.31 5.46
CA TRP A 129 5.57 -20.47 5.62
C TRP A 129 6.00 -21.39 6.78
N GLU A 130 7.30 -21.57 6.98
CA GLU A 130 7.87 -22.34 8.09
C GLU A 130 7.56 -21.72 9.46
N GLU A 131 7.56 -20.40 9.56
CA GLU A 131 7.22 -19.66 10.77
C GLU A 131 5.73 -19.75 11.06
N VAL A 132 4.89 -19.62 10.03
CA VAL A 132 3.45 -19.86 10.14
C VAL A 132 3.15 -21.28 10.63
N GLN A 133 3.84 -22.29 10.10
CA GLN A 133 3.69 -23.68 10.55
C GLN A 133 4.09 -23.85 12.02
N ARG A 134 5.19 -23.23 12.44
CA ARG A 134 5.65 -23.24 13.83
C ARG A 134 4.65 -22.58 14.77
N MET A 135 4.15 -21.40 14.42
CA MET A 135 3.12 -20.69 15.18
C MET A 135 1.84 -21.52 15.31
N ASN A 136 1.43 -22.21 14.24
CA ASN A 136 0.28 -23.11 14.27
C ASN A 136 0.52 -24.33 15.17
N LEU A 137 1.73 -24.89 15.16
CA LEU A 137 2.12 -25.99 16.04
C LEU A 137 2.11 -25.56 17.51
N GLU A 138 2.69 -24.41 17.84
CA GLU A 138 2.71 -23.85 19.20
C GLU A 138 1.29 -23.57 19.70
N ARG A 139 0.41 -23.03 18.85
CA ARG A 139 -1.02 -22.85 19.17
C ARG A 139 -1.70 -24.18 19.47
N LYS A 140 -1.44 -25.21 18.67
CA LYS A 140 -1.99 -26.55 18.89
C LYS A 140 -1.49 -27.14 20.21
N GLN A 141 -0.19 -27.07 20.48
CA GLN A 141 0.41 -27.53 21.73
C GLN A 141 -0.20 -26.81 22.94
N HIS A 142 -0.43 -25.49 22.83
CA HIS A 142 -1.09 -24.73 23.88
C HIS A 142 -2.53 -25.20 24.11
N ALA A 143 -3.30 -25.41 23.03
CA ALA A 143 -4.66 -25.92 23.13
C ALA A 143 -4.70 -27.34 23.75
N ASP A 144 -3.79 -28.22 23.34
CA ASP A 144 -3.65 -29.57 23.88
C ASP A 144 -3.28 -29.54 25.38
N ALA A 145 -2.39 -28.63 25.79
CA ALA A 145 -2.02 -28.46 27.20
C ALA A 145 -3.17 -27.91 28.06
N VAL A 146 -3.98 -26.99 27.52
CA VAL A 146 -5.19 -26.49 28.20
C VAL A 146 -6.21 -27.61 28.34
N LYS A 147 -6.41 -28.42 27.29
CA LYS A 147 -7.29 -29.58 27.30
C LYS A 147 -6.86 -30.61 28.35
N ASP A 148 -5.59 -30.99 28.35
CA ASP A 148 -5.03 -31.94 29.33
C ASP A 148 -5.21 -31.45 30.78
N ARG A 149 -4.96 -30.15 31.01
CA ARG A 149 -5.17 -29.52 32.31
C ARG A 149 -6.64 -29.56 32.75
N MET A 150 -7.59 -29.31 31.85
CA MET A 150 -9.03 -29.40 32.14
C MET A 150 -9.45 -30.83 32.49
N LEU A 151 -8.95 -31.83 31.75
CA LEU A 151 -9.19 -33.24 32.04
C LEU A 151 -8.58 -33.66 33.38
N ALA A 152 -7.40 -33.15 33.75
CA ALA A 152 -6.76 -33.41 35.03
C ALA A 152 -7.56 -32.87 36.23
N TYR A 153 -8.39 -31.83 36.02
CA TYR A 153 -9.34 -31.34 37.03
C TYR A 153 -10.64 -32.18 37.10
N GLY A 154 -10.73 -33.28 36.35
CA GLY A 154 -11.88 -34.17 36.34
C GLY A 154 -13.06 -33.68 35.50
N ILE A 155 -12.85 -32.68 34.64
CA ILE A 155 -13.86 -32.21 33.70
C ILE A 155 -14.05 -33.28 32.62
N GLN A 156 -15.29 -33.62 32.30
CA GLN A 156 -15.59 -34.63 31.29
C GLN A 156 -15.18 -34.16 29.89
N GLN A 157 -14.73 -35.08 29.05
CA GLN A 157 -14.19 -34.74 27.73
C GLN A 157 -15.20 -33.98 26.83
N GLU A 158 -16.48 -34.37 26.85
CA GLU A 158 -17.54 -33.65 26.11
C GLU A 158 -17.71 -32.21 26.59
N GLU A 159 -17.56 -31.98 27.90
CA GLU A 159 -17.67 -30.66 28.49
C GLU A 159 -16.47 -29.79 28.13
N VAL A 160 -15.25 -30.36 28.13
CA VAL A 160 -14.04 -29.68 27.66
C VAL A 160 -14.13 -29.30 26.18
N ASP A 161 -14.57 -30.22 25.32
CA ASP A 161 -14.70 -29.97 23.88
C ASP A 161 -15.79 -28.91 23.59
N SER A 162 -16.88 -28.89 24.38
CA SER A 162 -17.90 -27.84 24.34
C SER A 162 -17.35 -26.48 24.80
N ILE A 163 -16.59 -26.44 25.89
CA ILE A 163 -15.99 -25.20 26.43
C ILE A 163 -14.99 -24.60 25.44
N LEU A 164 -14.10 -25.42 24.87
CA LEU A 164 -13.12 -24.97 23.87
C LEU A 164 -13.83 -24.48 22.60
N SER A 165 -14.84 -25.20 22.11
CA SER A 165 -15.64 -24.76 20.97
C SER A 165 -16.40 -23.45 21.24
N GLN A 166 -16.90 -23.26 22.45
CA GLN A 166 -17.59 -22.03 22.83
C GLN A 166 -16.60 -20.86 22.94
N ALA A 167 -15.42 -21.08 23.51
CA ALA A 167 -14.35 -20.08 23.58
C ALA A 167 -13.92 -19.62 22.18
N ASP A 168 -13.73 -20.55 21.24
CA ASP A 168 -13.40 -20.22 19.84
C ASP A 168 -14.47 -19.35 19.17
N ARG A 169 -15.75 -19.67 19.40
CA ARG A 169 -16.88 -18.87 18.86
C ARG A 169 -16.92 -17.46 19.45
N LEU A 170 -16.69 -17.33 20.76
CA LEU A 170 -16.65 -16.03 21.43
C LEU A 170 -15.47 -15.18 20.95
N ALA A 171 -14.28 -15.77 20.83
CA ALA A 171 -13.10 -15.11 20.28
C ALA A 171 -13.32 -14.62 18.84
N LEU A 172 -13.97 -15.45 18.00
CA LEU A 172 -14.35 -15.06 16.64
C LEU A 172 -15.33 -13.89 16.64
N GLN A 173 -16.35 -13.93 17.51
CA GLN A 173 -17.34 -12.86 17.64
C GLN A 173 -16.70 -11.55 18.09
N GLU A 174 -15.79 -11.58 19.06
CA GLU A 174 -15.03 -10.42 19.52
C GLU A 174 -14.14 -9.84 18.41
N SER A 175 -13.43 -10.70 17.67
CA SER A 175 -12.61 -10.28 16.53
C SER A 175 -13.45 -9.58 15.45
N LEU A 176 -14.62 -10.13 15.11
CA LEU A 176 -15.54 -9.50 14.16
C LEU A 176 -16.07 -8.15 14.66
N GLN A 177 -16.42 -8.05 15.94
CA GLN A 177 -16.84 -6.78 16.55
C GLN A 177 -15.71 -5.75 16.55
N GLN A 178 -14.48 -6.18 16.83
CA GLN A 178 -13.31 -5.30 16.82
C GLN A 178 -12.99 -4.82 15.40
N ALA A 179 -13.05 -5.70 14.41
CA ALA A 179 -12.90 -5.33 13.00
C ALA A 179 -13.98 -4.34 12.56
N ALA A 180 -15.24 -4.55 12.96
CA ALA A 180 -16.34 -3.62 12.69
C ALA A 180 -16.13 -2.25 13.38
N ARG A 181 -15.60 -2.23 14.61
CA ARG A 181 -15.23 -0.98 15.30
C ARG A 181 -14.09 -0.26 14.60
N GLN A 182 -13.06 -0.98 14.15
CA GLN A 182 -11.95 -0.42 13.39
C GLN A 182 -12.43 0.14 12.05
N SER A 183 -13.33 -0.56 11.34
CA SER A 183 -13.91 -0.06 10.09
C SER A 183 -14.80 1.16 10.32
N GLN A 184 -15.55 1.22 11.42
CA GLN A 184 -16.36 2.39 11.78
C GLN A 184 -15.49 3.58 12.21
N ALA A 185 -14.42 3.35 12.97
CA ALA A 185 -13.48 4.39 13.39
C ALA A 185 -12.72 4.99 12.21
N THR A 186 -12.25 4.14 11.29
CA THR A 186 -11.62 4.59 10.04
C THR A 186 -12.61 5.34 9.16
N ALA A 187 -13.85 4.87 9.00
CA ALA A 187 -14.89 5.58 8.26
C ALA A 187 -15.25 6.93 8.92
N ALA A 188 -15.31 7.01 10.25
CA ALA A 188 -15.57 8.24 10.98
C ALA A 188 -14.42 9.25 10.85
N LEU A 189 -13.16 8.79 10.85
CA LEU A 189 -11.99 9.63 10.56
C LEU A 189 -12.01 10.17 9.12
N MET A 190 -12.39 9.34 8.15
CA MET A 190 -12.57 9.76 6.76
C MET A 190 -13.72 10.75 6.59
N ALA A 191 -14.83 10.57 7.33
CA ALA A 191 -15.99 11.46 7.29
C ALA A 191 -15.76 12.81 8.01
N ARG A 192 -14.83 12.88 8.99
CA ARG A 192 -14.53 14.10 9.74
C ARG A 192 -13.64 15.10 9.00
N GLY A 193 -13.28 14.85 7.75
CA GLY A 193 -12.60 15.82 6.89
C GLY A 193 -11.28 16.32 7.48
N PHE A 194 -10.35 15.40 7.78
CA PHE A 194 -9.01 15.78 8.22
C PHE A 194 -8.29 16.50 7.05
N ARG A 195 -8.32 17.83 7.06
CA ARG A 195 -7.31 18.63 6.36
C ARG A 195 -5.99 18.27 7.00
N LEU A 196 -5.13 17.59 6.25
CA LEU A 196 -3.71 17.58 6.54
C LEU A 196 -3.24 19.04 6.41
N GLU A 197 -3.15 19.76 7.53
CA GLU A 197 -2.33 20.96 7.59
C GLU A 197 -0.92 20.55 7.15
N PRO A 198 -0.38 21.12 6.06
CA PRO A 198 0.95 20.78 5.64
C PRO A 198 1.90 21.33 6.70
N VAL A 199 2.53 20.44 7.47
CA VAL A 199 3.66 20.79 8.34
C VAL A 199 4.87 21.09 7.45
N TYR A 200 4.81 22.22 6.73
CA TYR A 200 6.01 22.90 6.26
C TYR A 200 6.55 23.69 7.45
N GLY A 201 7.46 23.07 8.20
CA GLY A 201 8.42 23.82 8.98
C GLY A 201 9.32 24.59 8.03
N VAL A 202 8.92 25.81 7.70
CA VAL A 202 9.76 26.81 7.03
C VAL A 202 10.84 27.21 8.03
N ALA A 203 12.06 26.70 7.85
CA ALA A 203 13.25 27.33 8.41
C ALA A 203 13.65 28.52 7.50
N ARG A 204 13.05 29.68 7.76
CA ARG A 204 13.59 31.03 7.53
C ARG A 204 13.61 31.69 8.90
N GLU A 205 14.54 32.54 9.33
CA GLU A 205 15.77 33.16 8.84
C GLU A 205 16.41 33.74 10.12
N GLY A 206 17.73 33.99 10.13
CA GLY A 206 18.40 34.72 11.20
C GLY A 206 19.88 34.42 11.31
#